data_AF-A0A9D0Y2X1-F1
#
_entry.id   AF-A0A9D0Y2X1-F1
#
_cell.length_a   1.000
_cell.length_b   1.000
_cell.length_c   1.000
_cell.angle_alpha   90.00
_cell.angle_beta   90.00
_cell.angle_gamma   90.00
#
_symmetry.space_group_name_H-M   'P 1'
#
loop_
_entity.id
_entity.type
_entity.pdbx_description
1 polymer ?
#
loop_
_entity_poly.entity_id
_entity_poly.type
_entity_poly.pdbx_seq_one_letter_code
_entity_poly.pdbx_strand_id
1 'polypeptide(L)'
;MFTDFKLTSAYKNAKVKYFDKNSKYIFFSDIHRGDDSVSDEFARNQLVLLYALNYYYDRGYTYVEVGDGDELWKHREFRHIRLAHSDIFEAMKKFYT
;
A
#
# COMPACT_ATOMS: atom_id res chain seq x y z
N MET A 1 23.96 -14.54 -12.11
CA MET A 1 23.83 -14.74 -10.64
C MET A 1 22.40 -15.18 -10.33
N PHE A 2 22.13 -15.88 -9.22
CA PHE A 2 20.75 -16.31 -8.87
C PHE A 2 19.80 -15.11 -8.70
N THR A 3 20.33 -13.98 -8.23
CA THR A 3 19.63 -12.69 -8.13
C THR A 3 19.14 -12.20 -9.50
N ASP A 4 20.02 -12.14 -10.51
CA ASP A 4 19.66 -11.68 -11.85
C ASP A 4 18.55 -12.55 -12.45
N PHE A 5 18.63 -13.87 -12.24
CA PHE A 5 17.61 -14.80 -12.70
C PHE A 5 16.25 -14.51 -12.06
N LYS A 6 16.21 -14.32 -10.73
CA LYS A 6 14.97 -13.99 -10.01
C LYS A 6 14.38 -12.65 -10.44
N LEU A 7 15.19 -11.60 -10.49
CA LEU A 7 14.73 -10.26 -10.87
C LEU A 7 14.27 -10.23 -12.34
N THR A 8 15.03 -10.85 -13.24
CA THR A 8 14.65 -10.96 -14.66
C THR A 8 13.36 -11.77 -14.82
N SER A 9 13.20 -12.85 -14.06
CA SER A 9 11.98 -13.66 -14.09
C SER A 9 10.77 -12.86 -13.58
N ALA A 10 10.91 -12.13 -12.46
CA ALA A 10 9.85 -11.26 -11.94
C ALA A 10 9.46 -10.19 -12.96
N TYR A 11 10.44 -9.54 -13.62
CA TYR A 11 10.19 -8.55 -14.67
C TYR A 11 9.47 -9.15 -15.88
N LYS A 12 9.96 -10.28 -16.41
CA LYS A 12 9.39 -10.92 -17.62
C LYS A 12 7.97 -11.45 -17.40
N ASN A 13 7.66 -11.90 -16.19
CA ASN A 13 6.35 -12.45 -15.83
C ASN A 13 5.43 -11.41 -15.18
N ALA A 14 5.87 -10.15 -15.04
CA ALA A 14 5.06 -9.11 -14.44
C ALA A 14 3.81 -8.84 -15.27
N LYS A 15 2.70 -8.56 -14.58
CA LYS A 15 1.46 -8.13 -15.23
C LYS A 15 1.67 -6.76 -15.87
N VAL A 16 1.61 -6.69 -17.19
CA VAL A 16 1.67 -5.41 -17.91
C VAL A 16 0.30 -4.74 -17.89
N LYS A 17 0.28 -3.46 -17.53
CA LYS A 17 -0.89 -2.59 -17.59
C LYS A 17 -0.58 -1.37 -18.44
N TYR A 18 -1.32 -1.21 -19.54
CA TYR A 18 -1.27 0.01 -20.35
C TYR A 18 -2.12 1.09 -19.70
N PHE A 19 -1.69 2.33 -19.84
CA PHE A 19 -2.40 3.51 -19.38
C PHE A 19 -2.34 4.61 -20.44
N ASP A 20 -3.29 5.51 -20.38
CA ASP A 20 -3.45 6.65 -21.27
C ASP A 20 -3.87 7.89 -20.48
N LYS A 21 -4.24 8.97 -21.17
CA LYS A 21 -4.69 10.22 -20.55
C LYS A 21 -5.97 10.12 -19.72
N ASN A 22 -6.76 9.05 -19.90
CA ASN A 22 -8.02 8.83 -19.20
C ASN A 22 -7.86 7.86 -18.03
N SER A 23 -6.71 7.19 -17.95
CA SER A 23 -6.40 6.20 -16.93
C SER A 23 -6.16 6.87 -15.58
N LYS A 24 -6.89 6.41 -14.57
CA LYS A 24 -6.82 6.95 -13.20
C LYS A 24 -6.05 5.97 -12.32
N TYR A 25 -4.80 6.29 -12.00
CA TYR A 25 -3.97 5.52 -11.09
C TYR A 25 -3.50 6.40 -9.94
N ILE A 26 -3.40 5.80 -8.75
CA ILE A 26 -2.67 6.35 -7.62
C ILE A 26 -1.59 5.36 -7.19
N PHE A 27 -0.43 5.89 -6.81
CA PHE A 27 0.70 5.12 -6.32
C PHE A 27 1.05 5.62 -4.92
N PHE A 28 1.06 4.71 -3.93
CA PHE A 28 1.54 5.02 -2.59
C PHE A 28 2.75 4.14 -2.24
N SER A 29 3.73 4.75 -1.59
CA SER A 29 4.99 4.17 -1.14
C SER A 29 5.31 4.71 0.24
N ASP A 30 6.18 4.02 0.99
CA ASP A 30 6.82 4.54 2.20
C ASP A 30 5.79 5.07 3.22
N ILE A 31 4.68 4.33 3.38
CA ILE A 31 3.64 4.69 4.36
C ILE A 31 4.09 4.30 5.77
N HIS A 32 4.88 3.24 5.92
CA HIS A 32 5.41 2.74 7.19
C HIS A 32 4.36 2.62 8.29
N ARG A 33 3.22 1.97 8.01
CA ARG A 33 2.17 1.70 9.00
C ARG A 33 2.76 0.88 10.16
N GLY A 34 2.68 1.41 11.37
CA GLY A 34 3.17 0.77 12.59
C GLY A 34 2.04 0.12 13.37
N ASP A 35 2.18 0.08 14.69
CA ASP A 35 1.24 -0.54 15.62
C ASP A 35 0.39 0.47 16.42
N ASP A 36 0.28 1.72 15.97
CA ASP A 36 -0.40 2.84 16.66
C ASP A 36 0.19 3.18 18.05
N SER A 37 1.42 2.74 18.32
CA SER A 37 2.18 3.18 19.50
C SER A 37 2.70 4.62 19.34
N VAL A 38 3.27 5.17 20.41
CA VAL A 38 3.91 6.52 20.37
C VAL A 38 5.05 6.59 19.36
N SER A 39 5.72 5.48 19.07
CA SER A 39 6.78 5.39 18.06
C SER A 39 6.28 5.23 16.63
N ASP A 40 4.97 5.06 16.44
CA ASP A 40 4.35 4.98 15.13
C ASP A 40 4.15 6.39 14.54
N GLU A 41 5.00 6.73 13.57
CA GLU A 41 4.91 8.01 12.86
C GLU A 41 3.72 8.05 11.89
N PHE A 42 3.27 6.90 11.38
CA PHE A 42 2.13 6.80 10.48
C PHE A 42 0.82 7.11 11.19
N ALA A 43 0.65 6.69 12.45
CA ALA A 43 -0.56 6.90 13.23
C ALA A 43 -1.08 8.35 13.18
N ARG A 44 -0.16 9.33 13.23
CA ARG A 44 -0.48 10.77 13.16
C ARG A 44 -1.02 11.22 11.80
N ASN A 45 -0.73 10.46 10.74
CA ASN A 45 -1.12 10.72 9.36
C ASN A 45 -2.25 9.81 8.88
N GLN A 46 -2.73 8.87 9.71
CA GLN A 46 -3.76 7.88 9.34
C GLN A 46 -4.98 8.55 8.72
N LEU A 47 -5.52 9.61 9.32
CA LEU A 47 -6.71 10.29 8.82
C LEU A 47 -6.49 10.91 7.43
N VAL A 48 -5.29 11.41 7.14
CA VAL A 48 -4.95 11.99 5.84
C VAL A 48 -4.93 10.89 4.78
N LEU A 49 -4.30 9.74 5.08
CA LEU A 49 -4.28 8.61 4.16
C LEU A 49 -5.70 8.03 3.96
N LEU A 50 -6.48 7.88 5.03
CA LEU A 50 -7.85 7.37 4.96
C LEU A 50 -8.73 8.27 4.07
N TYR A 51 -8.62 9.59 4.23
CA TYR A 51 -9.34 10.53 3.39
C TYR A 51 -8.91 10.41 1.92
N ALA A 52 -7.59 10.34 1.66
CA ALA A 52 -7.07 10.16 0.31
C ALA A 52 -7.57 8.85 -0.34
N LEU A 53 -7.49 7.72 0.38
CA LEU A 53 -7.97 6.43 -0.10
C LEU A 53 -9.45 6.48 -0.50
N ASN A 54 -10.32 7.01 0.37
CA ASN A 54 -11.74 7.14 0.04
C ASN A 54 -11.97 8.11 -1.15
N TYR A 55 -11.28 9.25 -1.17
CA TYR A 55 -11.38 10.22 -2.28
C TYR A 55 -11.08 9.58 -3.64
N TYR A 56 -10.01 8.79 -3.70
CA TYR A 56 -9.57 8.13 -4.93
C TYR A 56 -10.46 6.94 -5.30
N TYR A 57 -10.91 6.18 -4.30
CA TYR A 57 -11.87 5.09 -4.49
C TYR A 57 -13.17 5.60 -5.14
N ASP A 58 -13.77 6.64 -4.54
CA ASP A 58 -15.04 7.21 -5.00
C ASP A 58 -14.96 7.81 -6.41
N ARG A 59 -13.74 8.10 -6.89
CA ARG A 59 -13.49 8.65 -8.23
C ARG A 59 -13.03 7.61 -9.26
N GLY A 60 -13.04 6.34 -8.88
CA GLY A 60 -12.72 5.21 -9.75
C GLY A 60 -11.23 5.12 -10.11
N TYR A 61 -10.35 5.48 -9.18
CA TYR A 61 -8.91 5.26 -9.37
C TYR A 61 -8.54 3.79 -9.13
N THR A 62 -7.55 3.32 -9.87
CA THR A 62 -6.83 2.07 -9.56
C THR A 62 -5.74 2.36 -8.54
N TYR A 63 -5.77 1.64 -7.42
CA TYR A 63 -4.77 1.74 -6.39
C TYR A 63 -3.60 0.78 -6.62
N VAL A 64 -2.38 1.32 -6.53
CA VAL A 64 -1.13 0.57 -6.60
C VAL A 64 -0.27 0.93 -5.39
N GLU A 65 0.08 -0.08 -4.59
CA GLU A 65 1.07 0.06 -3.53
C GLU A 65 2.44 -0.36 -4.06
N VAL A 66 3.46 0.48 -3.87
CA VAL A 66 4.80 0.27 -4.48
C VAL A 66 5.91 -0.05 -3.48
N GLY A 67 5.56 -0.36 -2.22
CA GLY A 67 6.50 -0.87 -1.22
C GLY A 67 6.53 -0.02 0.06
N ASP A 68 7.26 -0.52 1.07
CA ASP A 68 7.40 0.06 2.42
C ASP A 68 6.08 0.57 3.03
N GLY A 69 5.02 -0.20 2.81
CA GLY A 69 3.69 0.10 3.32
C GLY A 69 3.57 -0.15 4.83
N ASP A 70 4.23 -1.19 5.35
CA ASP A 70 4.08 -1.67 6.72
C ASP A 70 5.47 -1.83 7.38
N GLU A 71 5.60 -1.39 8.62
CA GLU A 71 6.86 -1.37 9.38
C GLU A 71 7.17 -2.74 10.02
N LEU A 72 7.35 -3.75 9.16
CA LEU A 72 7.57 -5.14 9.58
C LEU A 72 8.96 -5.38 10.21
N TRP A 73 9.88 -4.44 10.05
CA TRP A 73 11.18 -4.48 10.72
C TRP A 73 11.06 -4.24 12.22
N LYS A 74 10.18 -3.32 12.63
CA LYS A 74 9.90 -3.05 14.06
C LYS A 74 8.82 -3.97 14.62
N HIS A 75 7.81 -4.32 13.81
CA HIS A 75 6.69 -5.15 14.24
C HIS A 75 6.63 -6.46 13.45
N ARG A 76 7.22 -7.52 14.02
CA ARG A 76 7.32 -8.84 13.36
C ARG A 76 5.96 -9.48 13.05
N GLU A 77 4.96 -9.22 13.88
CA GLU A 77 3.61 -9.77 13.72
C GLU A 77 2.71 -8.76 13.00
N PHE A 78 2.45 -9.01 11.72
CA PHE A 78 1.57 -8.17 10.90
C PHE A 78 0.17 -7.96 11.51
N ARG A 79 -0.30 -8.90 12.34
CA ARG A 79 -1.59 -8.77 13.03
C ARG A 79 -1.66 -7.50 13.87
N HIS A 80 -0.57 -7.07 14.50
CA HIS A 80 -0.54 -5.86 15.31
C HIS A 80 -0.80 -4.61 14.44
N ILE A 81 -0.07 -4.47 13.34
CA ILE A 81 -0.24 -3.39 12.36
C ILE A 81 -1.66 -3.40 11.79
N ARG A 82 -2.15 -4.58 11.39
CA ARG A 82 -3.48 -4.75 10.80
C ARG A 82 -4.60 -4.34 11.76
N LEU A 83 -4.49 -4.69 13.04
CA LEU A 83 -5.51 -4.37 14.05
C LEU A 83 -5.46 -2.88 14.43
N ALA A 84 -4.26 -2.30 14.53
CA ALA A 84 -4.03 -0.89 14.82
C ALA A 84 -4.71 0.04 13.79
N HIS A 85 -4.56 -0.27 12.49
CA HIS A 85 -5.06 0.57 11.40
C HIS A 85 -6.16 -0.11 10.58
N SER A 86 -7.09 -0.79 11.25
CA SER A 86 -8.12 -1.61 10.59
C SER A 86 -8.98 -0.84 9.57
N ASP A 87 -9.24 0.44 9.81
CA ASP A 87 -9.95 1.35 8.91
C ASP A 87 -9.20 1.59 7.59
N ILE A 88 -7.87 1.73 7.64
CA ILE A 88 -7.01 1.84 6.46
C ILE A 88 -7.07 0.56 5.63
N PHE A 89 -6.92 -0.60 6.28
CA PHE A 89 -6.97 -1.88 5.57
C PHE A 89 -8.35 -2.16 4.97
N GLU A 90 -9.44 -1.81 5.66
CA GLU A 90 -10.78 -1.92 5.09
C GLU A 90 -10.99 -0.95 3.91
N ALA A 91 -10.45 0.27 3.97
CA ALA A 91 -10.48 1.19 2.83
C ALA A 91 -9.67 0.68 1.63
N MET A 92 -8.46 0.16 1.86
CA MET A 92 -7.61 -0.44 0.82
C MET A 92 -8.28 -1.66 0.17
N LYS A 93 -8.92 -2.51 0.97
CA LYS A 93 -9.63 -3.71 0.49
C LYS A 93 -10.68 -3.40 -0.58
N LYS A 94 -11.36 -2.25 -0.49
CA LYS A 94 -12.35 -1.81 -1.48
C LYS A 94 -11.80 -1.75 -2.90
N PHE A 95 -10.50 -1.48 -3.08
CA PHE A 95 -9.85 -1.40 -4.41
C PHE A 95 -9.58 -2.76 -5.06
N TYR A 96 -9.68 -3.86 -4.31
CA TYR A 96 -9.32 -5.21 -4.76
C TYR A 96 -10.46 -6.22 -4.60
N THR A 97 -11.69 -5.73 -4.39
CA THR A 97 -12.91 -6.54 -4.29
C THR A 97 -13.56 -6.71 -5.65
#